data_AF-A0A433Q8F8-F1
#
_entry.id   AF-A0A433Q8F8-F1
#
_cell.length_a   1.000
_cell.length_b   1.000
_cell.length_c   1.000
_cell.angle_alpha   90.00
_cell.angle_beta   90.00
_cell.angle_gamma   90.00
#
_symmetry.space_group_name_H-M   'P 1'
#
loop_
_entity.id
_entity.type
_entity.pdbx_description
1 polymer ?
#
loop_
_entity_poly.entity_id
_entity_poly.type
_entity_poly.pdbx_seq_one_letter_code
_entity_poly.pdbx_strand_id
1 'polypeptide(L)'
;MDKDAMLEFKNNYMRMRQDRKWKLPSGKYVEDVLYEYAKNLAHESPIHSFIVDTSDATVMNLFSNGDQEHIVTFNVLPDPEIEDELMDYLLKYRKAIRDSRNAENSQCRYQRLSVFSQL
;
A
#
# COMPACT_ATOMS: atom_id res chain seq x y z
N MET A 1 -14.06 4.48 7.66
CA MET A 1 -14.29 3.59 6.53
C MET A 1 -15.79 3.56 6.32
N ASP A 2 -16.22 3.54 5.06
CA ASP A 2 -17.64 3.49 4.74
C ASP A 2 -18.31 2.20 5.31
N LYS A 3 -19.59 2.27 5.64
CA LYS A 3 -20.30 1.13 6.26
C LYS A 3 -20.43 -0.05 5.30
N ASP A 4 -20.61 0.22 4.01
CA ASP A 4 -20.75 -0.82 3.00
C ASP A 4 -19.40 -1.50 2.77
N ALA A 5 -18.31 -0.73 2.73
CA ALA A 5 -16.95 -1.26 2.65
C ALA A 5 -16.60 -2.15 3.86
N MET A 6 -16.98 -1.74 5.08
CA MET A 6 -16.79 -2.57 6.29
C MET A 6 -17.57 -3.89 6.21
N LEU A 7 -18.82 -3.83 5.73
CA LEU A 7 -19.67 -5.00 5.59
C LEU A 7 -19.14 -5.97 4.53
N GLU A 8 -18.67 -5.44 3.40
CA GLU A 8 -18.03 -6.22 2.34
C GLU A 8 -16.78 -6.92 2.85
N PHE A 9 -15.88 -6.19 3.53
CA PHE A 9 -14.67 -6.76 4.13
C PHE A 9 -14.99 -7.94 5.05
N LYS A 10 -15.96 -7.74 5.96
CA LYS A 10 -16.43 -8.80 6.86
C LYS A 10 -16.99 -10.00 6.11
N ASN A 11 -17.82 -9.77 5.08
CA ASN A 11 -18.41 -10.85 4.30
C ASN A 11 -17.35 -11.64 3.52
N ASN A 12 -16.36 -10.95 2.97
CA ASN A 12 -15.24 -11.57 2.26
C ASN A 12 -14.42 -12.46 3.20
N TYR A 13 -14.12 -11.99 4.41
CA TYR A 13 -13.46 -12.80 5.44
C TYR A 13 -14.28 -14.06 5.80
N MET A 14 -15.56 -13.90 6.09
CA MET A 14 -16.43 -15.01 6.53
C MET A 14 -16.64 -16.08 5.45
N ARG A 15 -16.56 -15.72 4.18
CA ARG A 15 -16.66 -16.65 3.04
C ARG A 15 -15.34 -17.34 2.72
N MET A 16 -14.23 -16.90 3.30
CA MET A 16 -12.91 -17.44 3.00
C MET A 16 -12.76 -18.84 3.59
N ARG A 17 -12.46 -19.82 2.73
CA ARG A 17 -12.23 -21.20 3.18
C ARG A 17 -10.90 -21.31 3.91
N GLN A 18 -10.87 -22.07 5.01
CA GLN A 18 -9.68 -22.21 5.85
C GLN A 18 -8.48 -22.82 5.10
N ASP A 19 -8.71 -23.72 4.15
CA ASP A 19 -7.66 -24.35 3.35
C ASP A 19 -7.02 -23.43 2.31
N ARG A 20 -7.64 -22.26 2.08
CA ARG A 20 -7.09 -21.22 1.19
C ARG A 20 -6.37 -20.10 1.96
N LYS A 21 -6.50 -20.07 3.28
CA LYS A 21 -5.80 -19.09 4.11
C LYS A 21 -4.33 -19.43 4.20
N TRP A 22 -3.49 -18.40 4.24
CA TRP A 22 -2.06 -18.61 4.35
C TRP A 22 -1.66 -18.96 5.79
N LYS A 23 -1.32 -20.23 6.01
CA LYS A 23 -0.84 -20.72 7.30
C LYS A 23 0.65 -20.42 7.49
N LEU A 24 0.97 -19.79 8.61
CA LEU A 24 2.33 -19.43 9.01
C LEU A 24 2.98 -20.54 9.85
N PRO A 25 4.33 -20.55 9.99
CA PRO A 25 5.05 -21.50 10.84
C PRO A 25 4.57 -21.54 12.29
N SER A 26 4.15 -20.40 12.86
CA SER A 26 3.55 -20.35 14.19
C SER A 26 2.20 -21.06 14.32
N GLY A 27 1.60 -21.48 13.21
CA GLY A 27 0.27 -22.10 13.14
C GLY A 27 -0.87 -21.11 12.99
N LYS A 28 -0.61 -19.79 13.05
CA LYS A 28 -1.58 -18.73 12.76
C LYS A 28 -1.83 -18.61 11.26
N TYR A 29 -2.94 -17.97 10.90
CA TYR A 29 -3.26 -17.63 9.52
C TYR A 29 -3.10 -16.13 9.31
N VAL A 30 -2.51 -15.72 8.19
CA VAL A 30 -2.28 -14.31 7.87
C VAL A 30 -3.59 -13.54 7.86
N GLU A 31 -4.60 -14.04 7.16
CA GLU A 31 -5.88 -13.37 6.98
C GLU A 31 -6.65 -13.21 8.30
N ASP A 32 -6.48 -14.14 9.24
CA ASP A 32 -7.07 -14.03 10.58
C ASP A 32 -6.43 -12.89 11.38
N VAL A 33 -5.10 -12.78 11.34
CA VAL A 33 -4.36 -11.70 12.00
C VAL A 33 -4.72 -10.34 11.40
N LEU A 34 -4.77 -10.25 10.07
CA LEU A 34 -5.11 -9.03 9.36
C LEU A 34 -6.57 -8.61 9.63
N TYR A 35 -7.51 -9.54 9.64
CA TYR A 35 -8.92 -9.25 9.91
C TYR A 35 -9.13 -8.70 11.32
N GLU A 36 -8.53 -9.34 12.32
CA GLU A 36 -8.64 -8.92 13.72
C GLU A 36 -8.09 -7.51 13.97
N TYR A 37 -7.02 -7.15 13.24
CA TYR A 37 -6.47 -5.80 13.27
C TYR A 37 -7.35 -4.79 12.50
N ALA A 38 -7.67 -5.10 11.25
CA ALA A 38 -8.31 -4.15 10.33
C ALA A 38 -9.76 -3.83 10.66
N LYS A 39 -10.52 -4.76 11.28
CA LYS A 39 -11.93 -4.54 11.64
C LYS A 39 -12.16 -3.32 12.56
N ASN A 40 -11.12 -2.85 13.24
CA ASN A 40 -11.17 -1.71 14.15
C ASN A 40 -10.57 -0.43 13.55
N LEU A 41 -10.05 -0.46 12.31
CA LEU A 41 -9.44 0.70 11.70
C LEU A 41 -10.49 1.73 11.26
N ALA A 42 -10.21 3.00 11.58
CA ALA A 42 -11.08 4.11 11.23
C ALA A 42 -11.06 4.44 9.73
N HIS A 43 -10.01 4.04 9.01
CA HIS A 43 -9.81 4.32 7.60
C HIS A 43 -9.52 3.05 6.82
N GLU A 44 -9.89 3.06 5.54
CA GLU A 44 -9.53 1.98 4.63
C GLU A 44 -8.00 1.92 4.47
N SER A 45 -7.50 0.71 4.34
CA SER A 45 -6.07 0.39 4.22
C SER A 45 -5.91 -0.87 3.37
N PRO A 46 -4.71 -1.12 2.80
CA PRO A 46 -4.45 -2.32 1.99
C PRO A 46 -4.81 -3.64 2.69
N ILE A 47 -4.81 -3.65 4.02
CA ILE A 47 -5.16 -4.79 4.87
C ILE A 47 -6.62 -5.23 4.66
N HIS A 48 -7.52 -4.32 4.31
CA HIS A 48 -8.92 -4.63 4.00
C HIS A 48 -9.07 -5.45 2.71
N SER A 49 -8.02 -5.48 1.87
CA SER A 49 -7.91 -6.36 0.70
C SER A 49 -6.99 -7.56 0.96
N PHE A 50 -6.66 -7.83 2.23
CA PHE A 50 -5.72 -8.88 2.66
C PHE A 50 -4.31 -8.74 2.05
N ILE A 51 -3.90 -7.51 1.71
CA ILE A 51 -2.55 -7.22 1.22
C ILE A 51 -1.65 -6.94 2.42
N VAL A 52 -0.55 -7.68 2.52
CA VAL A 52 0.50 -7.45 3.51
C VAL A 52 1.56 -6.53 2.90
N ASP A 53 1.66 -5.30 3.40
CA ASP A 53 2.77 -4.41 3.08
C ASP A 53 3.96 -4.77 3.99
N THR A 54 5.00 -5.39 3.42
CA THR A 54 6.20 -5.81 4.15
C THR A 54 7.10 -4.64 4.57
N SER A 55 6.85 -3.43 4.04
CA SER A 55 7.55 -2.21 4.44
C SER A 55 6.87 -1.48 5.61
N ASP A 56 5.60 -1.79 5.89
CA ASP A 56 4.87 -1.21 7.03
C ASP A 56 5.19 -1.99 8.32
N ALA A 57 6.04 -1.39 9.15
CA ALA A 57 6.40 -1.95 10.45
C ALA A 57 5.18 -2.19 11.35
N THR A 58 4.12 -1.39 11.26
CA THR A 58 2.90 -1.57 12.08
C THR A 58 2.23 -2.89 11.77
N VAL A 59 2.16 -3.23 10.48
CA VAL A 59 1.57 -4.48 9.99
C VAL A 59 2.49 -5.65 10.30
N MET A 60 3.79 -5.52 10.03
CA MET A 60 4.76 -6.59 10.30
C MET A 60 4.87 -6.95 11.78
N ASN A 61 4.72 -5.96 12.68
CA ASN A 61 4.73 -6.17 14.13
C ASN A 61 3.51 -6.95 14.66
N LEU A 62 2.48 -7.22 13.85
CA LEU A 62 1.38 -8.12 14.21
C LEU A 62 1.82 -9.60 14.25
N PHE A 63 2.95 -9.91 13.62
CA PHE A 63 3.47 -11.25 13.45
C PHE A 63 4.69 -11.50 14.33
N SER A 64 4.96 -12.76 14.66
CA SER A 64 6.18 -13.15 15.36
C SER A 64 7.41 -13.01 14.45
N ASN A 65 8.61 -12.87 15.01
CA ASN A 65 9.83 -12.72 14.19
C ASN A 65 10.01 -13.86 13.16
N GLY A 66 9.72 -15.11 13.55
CA GLY A 66 9.81 -16.25 12.62
C GLY A 66 8.75 -16.21 11.51
N ASP A 67 7.55 -15.71 11.82
CA ASP A 67 6.52 -15.50 10.81
C ASP A 67 6.86 -14.31 9.89
N GLN A 68 7.45 -13.23 10.42
CA GLN A 68 7.92 -12.08 9.63
C GLN A 68 8.97 -12.52 8.60
N GLU A 69 9.96 -13.29 9.03
CA GLU A 69 10.98 -13.86 8.14
C GLU A 69 10.33 -14.73 7.06
N HIS A 70 9.39 -15.60 7.45
CA HIS A 70 8.66 -16.43 6.50
C HIS A 70 7.84 -15.59 5.50
N ILE A 71 7.16 -14.54 5.94
CA ILE A 71 6.37 -13.65 5.05
C ILE A 71 7.26 -13.00 4.00
N VAL A 72 8.46 -12.56 4.38
CA VAL A 72 9.38 -11.84 3.48
C VAL A 72 10.14 -12.76 2.53
N THR A 73 10.27 -14.05 2.87
CA THR A 73 11.12 -14.99 2.10
C THR A 73 10.34 -16.07 1.35
N PHE A 74 9.11 -16.38 1.77
CA PHE A 74 8.32 -17.44 1.18
C PHE A 74 7.78 -17.05 -0.19
N ASN A 75 8.03 -17.90 -1.19
CA ASN A 75 7.53 -17.74 -2.57
C ASN A 75 7.84 -16.37 -3.19
N VAL A 76 8.97 -15.77 -2.79
CA VAL A 76 9.46 -14.54 -3.41
C VAL A 76 9.83 -14.85 -4.85
N LEU A 77 9.14 -14.19 -5.77
CA LEU A 77 9.51 -14.20 -7.18
C LEU A 77 10.73 -13.29 -7.35
N PRO A 78 11.65 -13.62 -8.27
CA PRO A 78 12.67 -12.67 -8.66
C PRO A 78 12.01 -11.41 -9.19
N ASP A 79 12.68 -10.28 -9.03
CA ASP A 79 12.22 -9.02 -9.60
C ASP A 79 11.96 -9.21 -11.10
N PRO A 80 10.82 -8.72 -11.61
CA PRO A 80 10.55 -8.80 -13.04
C PRO A 80 11.63 -8.02 -13.79
N GLU A 81 12.21 -8.65 -14.81
CA GLU A 81 13.15 -7.97 -15.69
C GLU A 81 12.38 -6.95 -16.52
N ILE A 82 12.79 -5.69 -16.44
CA ILE A 82 12.20 -4.58 -17.18
C ILE A 82 13.21 -4.17 -18.25
N GLU A 83 12.77 -4.13 -19.50
CA GLU A 83 13.60 -3.65 -20.61
C GLU A 83 14.09 -2.22 -20.35
N ASP A 84 15.38 -1.97 -20.62
CA ASP A 84 16.02 -0.67 -20.36
C ASP A 84 15.29 0.50 -21.04
N GLU A 85 14.75 0.27 -22.24
CA GLU A 85 13.96 1.28 -22.96
C GLU A 85 12.68 1.66 -22.21
N LEU A 86 11.97 0.66 -21.67
CA LEU A 86 10.79 0.89 -20.86
C LEU A 86 11.16 1.63 -19.57
N MET A 87 12.26 1.25 -18.92
CA MET A 87 12.75 1.93 -17.72
C MET A 87 13.09 3.40 -18.00
N ASP A 88 13.80 3.68 -19.09
CA ASP A 88 14.14 5.04 -19.51
C ASP A 88 12.88 5.86 -19.81
N TYR A 89 11.89 5.27 -20.48
CA TYR A 89 10.59 5.90 -20.71
C TYR A 89 9.88 6.28 -19.40
N LEU A 90 9.83 5.36 -18.43
CA LEU A 90 9.24 5.60 -17.11
C LEU A 90 9.95 6.73 -16.35
N LEU A 91 11.29 6.77 -16.41
CA LEU A 91 12.09 7.82 -15.79
C LEU A 91 11.86 9.19 -16.44
N LYS A 92 11.79 9.25 -17.78
CA LYS A 92 11.44 10.46 -18.53
C LYS A 92 10.06 10.97 -18.17
N TYR A 93 9.07 10.08 -18.11
CA TYR A 93 7.70 10.42 -17.73
C TYR A 93 7.62 10.97 -16.31
N ARG A 94 8.27 10.30 -15.35
CA ARG A 94 8.36 10.78 -13.95
C ARG A 94 8.96 12.17 -13.85
N LYS A 95 10.04 12.43 -14.60
CA LYS A 95 10.68 13.75 -14.65
C LYS A 95 9.73 14.81 -15.21
N ALA A 96 9.05 14.52 -16.32
CA ALA A 96 8.11 15.45 -16.94
C ALA A 96 6.96 15.85 -15.99
N ILE A 97 6.41 14.89 -15.23
CA ILE A 97 5.39 15.19 -14.21
C ILE A 97 5.95 16.11 -13.12
N ARG A 98 7.16 15.81 -12.62
CA ARG A 98 7.80 16.61 -11.57
C ARG A 98 8.02 18.06 -12.03
N ASP A 99 8.52 18.22 -13.25
CA ASP A 99 8.82 19.53 -13.81
C ASP A 99 7.55 20.34 -14.06
N SER A 100 6.47 19.69 -14.53
CA SER A 100 5.15 20.32 -14.71
C SER A 100 4.59 20.84 -13.38
N ARG A 101 4.60 20.02 -12.32
CA ARG A 101 4.17 20.45 -10.96
C ARG A 101 5.00 21.61 -10.43
N ASN A 102 6.31 21.61 -10.68
CA ASN A 102 7.19 22.68 -10.24
C ASN A 102 6.93 23.99 -11.00
N ALA A 103 6.65 23.92 -12.31
CA ALA A 103 6.28 25.06 -13.12
C ALA A 103 4.95 25.68 -12.65
N GLU A 104 3.92 24.86 -12.41
CA GLU A 104 2.63 25.31 -11.86
C GLU A 104 2.79 25.99 -10.49
N ASN A 105 3.54 25.37 -9.58
CA ASN A 105 3.81 25.93 -8.26
C ASN A 105 4.57 27.26 -8.34
N SER A 106 5.52 27.37 -9.27
CA SER A 106 6.28 28.61 -9.50
C SER A 106 5.36 29.70 -10.06
N GLN A 107 4.54 29.38 -11.06
CA GLN A 107 3.58 30.31 -11.65
C GLN A 107 2.56 30.84 -10.62
N CYS A 108 2.02 29.96 -9.78
CA CYS A 108 1.15 30.32 -8.65
C CYS A 108 1.84 31.28 -7.67
N ARG A 109 3.15 31.12 -7.43
CA ARG A 109 3.93 31.98 -6.53
C ARG A 109 4.16 33.37 -7.12
N TYR A 110 4.48 33.45 -8.42
CA TYR A 110 4.64 34.72 -9.13
C TYR A 110 3.34 35.52 -9.21
N GLN A 111 2.21 34.87 -9.50
CA GLN A 111 0.90 35.54 -9.50
C GLN A 111 0.54 36.09 -8.12
N ARG A 112 0.84 35.35 -7.04
CA ARG A 112 0.59 35.81 -5.67
C ARG A 112 1.43 37.04 -5.31
N LEU A 113 2.73 37.03 -5.61
CA LEU A 113 3.62 38.16 -5.35
C LEU A 113 3.26 39.40 -6.18
N SER A 114 2.85 39.22 -7.44
CA SER A 114 2.40 40.30 -8.33
C SER A 114 1.14 41.02 -7.82
N VAL A 115 0.22 40.31 -7.16
CA VAL A 115 -0.98 40.91 -6.58
C VAL A 115 -0.63 41.72 -5.32
N PHE A 116 0.32 41.25 -4.51
CA PHE A 116 0.76 41.97 -3.31
C PHE A 116 1.58 43.23 -3.62
N SER A 117 2.26 43.32 -4.76
CA SER A 117 2.99 44.53 -5.17
C SER A 117 2.11 45.64 -5.78
N GLN A 118 0.81 45.39 -5.92
CA GLN A 118 -0.17 46.35 -6.48
C GLN A 118 -1.09 46.97 -5.40
N LEU A 119 -0.86 46.63 -4.12
CA LEU A 119 -1.46 47.26 -2.93
C LEU A 119 -0.44 48.15 -2.23
#